data_AF-A0A2D9B3D7-F1
#
_entry.id   AF-A0A2D9B3D7-F1
#
_cell.length_a   1.000
_cell.length_b   1.000
_cell.length_c   1.000
_cell.angle_alpha   90.00
_cell.angle_beta   90.00
_cell.angle_gamma   90.00
#
_symmetry.space_group_name_H-M   'P 1'
#
loop_
_entity.id
_entity.type
_entity.pdbx_description
1 polymer ?
#
loop_
_entity_poly.entity_id
_entity_poly.type
_entity_poly.pdbx_seq_one_letter_code
_entity_poly.pdbx_strand_id
1 'polypeptide(L)' 'YLIDSHVREKMKDVLKDVQNGKFADEFVNEIKSGSKNFDQLRKQGSEHLIEETGKKLRDMMSWMKDKKLVDEKIK' A
#
# COMPACT_ATOMS: atom_id res chain seq x y z
N TYR A 1 9.66 -24.02 0.82
CA TYR A 1 9.94 -22.67 0.27
C TYR A 1 8.84 -21.74 0.73
N LEU A 2 9.14 -20.49 1.07
CA LEU A 2 8.13 -19.54 1.53
C LEU A 2 7.20 -19.08 0.40
N ILE A 3 7.71 -19.06 -0.84
CA ILE A 3 6.93 -18.83 -2.06
C ILE A 3 6.79 -20.17 -2.77
N ASP A 4 5.60 -20.75 -2.72
CA ASP A 4 5.30 -22.06 -3.30
C ASP A 4 4.10 -21.99 -4.28
N SER A 5 3.56 -23.14 -4.67
CA SER A 5 2.43 -23.23 -5.60
C SER A 5 1.18 -22.49 -5.12
N HIS A 6 0.95 -22.41 -3.81
CA HIS A 6 -0.21 -21.71 -3.25
C HIS A 6 -0.15 -20.21 -3.56
N VAL A 7 1.03 -19.61 -3.46
CA VAL A 7 1.21 -18.18 -3.80
C VAL A 7 0.86 -17.94 -5.28
N ARG A 8 1.26 -18.85 -6.18
CA ARG A 8 0.91 -18.76 -7.60
C ARG A 8 -0.59 -18.86 -7.84
N GLU A 9 -1.29 -19.74 -7.11
CA GLU A 9 -2.75 -19.86 -7.20
C GLU A 9 -3.43 -18.55 -6.76
N LYS A 10 -3.03 -17.98 -5.62
CA LYS A 10 -3.56 -16.70 -5.14
C LYS A 10 -3.34 -15.55 -6.13
N MET A 11 -2.18 -15.51 -6.79
CA MET A 11 -1.92 -14.50 -7.83
C MET A 11 -2.85 -14.66 -9.04
N LYS A 12 -3.20 -15.90 -9.42
CA LYS A 12 -4.16 -16.15 -10.51
C LYS A 12 -5.58 -15.71 -10.13
N ASP A 13 -5.99 -15.91 -8.87
CA ASP A 13 -7.30 -15.45 -8.39
C ASP A 13 -7.39 -13.92 -8.45
N VAL A 14 -6.37 -13.22 -7.97
CA VAL A 14 -6.31 -11.75 -8.05
C VAL A 14 -6.33 -11.28 -9.51
N LEU A 15 -5.58 -11.94 -10.39
CA LEU A 15 -5.58 -11.60 -11.83
C LEU A 15 -6.96 -11.78 -12.45
N LYS A 16 -7.69 -12.85 -12.10
CA LYS A 16 -9.06 -13.09 -12.57
C LYS A 16 -9.99 -11.95 -12.16
N ASP A 17 -9.89 -11.49 -10.91
CA ASP A 17 -10.69 -10.38 -10.37
C ASP A 17 -10.36 -9.02 -11.03
N VAL A 18 -9.13 -8.84 -11.51
CA VAL A 18 -8.76 -7.68 -12.34
C VAL A 18 -9.33 -7.80 -13.74
N GLN A 19 -9.18 -8.97 -14.38
CA GLN A 19 -9.59 -9.19 -15.77
C GLN A 19 -11.11 -9.19 -15.97
N ASN A 20 -11.87 -9.66 -14.98
CA ASN A 20 -13.34 -9.66 -15.03
C ASN A 20 -13.96 -8.32 -14.59
N GLY A 21 -13.15 -7.32 -14.21
CA GLY A 21 -13.59 -5.98 -13.84
C GLY A 21 -14.04 -5.82 -12.38
N LYS A 22 -14.18 -6.91 -11.62
CA LYS A 22 -14.66 -6.89 -10.23
C LYS A 22 -13.85 -5.94 -9.35
N PHE A 23 -12.52 -6.01 -9.44
CA PHE A 23 -11.64 -5.12 -8.68
C PHE A 23 -11.91 -3.64 -8.98
N ALA A 24 -12.08 -3.29 -10.26
CA ALA A 24 -12.31 -1.91 -10.67
C ALA A 24 -13.67 -1.40 -10.16
N ASP A 25 -14.72 -2.22 -10.25
CA ASP A 25 -16.05 -1.87 -9.75
C ASP A 25 -16.05 -1.68 -8.22
N GLU A 26 -15.46 -2.61 -7.47
CA GLU A 26 -15.31 -2.51 -6.01
C GLU A 26 -14.53 -1.25 -5.62
N PHE A 27 -13.40 -0.99 -6.27
CA PHE A 27 -12.57 0.18 -5.98
C PHE A 27 -13.28 1.49 -6.28
N VAL A 28 -13.91 1.63 -7.46
CA VAL A 28 -14.64 2.86 -7.83
C VAL A 28 -15.81 3.11 -6.89
N ASN A 29 -16.55 2.08 -6.49
CA ASN A 29 -17.66 2.20 -5.55
C ASN A 29 -17.18 2.58 -4.14
N GLU A 30 -16.06 2.02 -3.68
CA GLU A 30 -15.43 2.40 -2.41
C GLU A 30 -15.06 3.90 -2.42
N ILE A 31 -14.42 4.38 -3.48
CA ILE A 31 -14.06 5.80 -3.60
C ILE A 31 -15.32 6.70 -3.60
N LYS A 32 -16.33 6.34 -4.39
CA LYS A 32 -17.61 7.09 -4.45
C LYS A 32 -18.37 7.09 -3.12
N SER A 33 -18.23 6.05 -2.31
CA SER A 33 -18.90 5.93 -1.00
C SER A 33 -18.12 6.59 0.15
N GLY A 34 -17.00 7.25 -0.15
CA GLY A 34 -16.23 8.03 0.82
C GLY A 34 -15.01 7.31 1.40
N SER A 35 -14.53 6.24 0.76
CA SER A 35 -13.21 5.62 1.00
C SER A 35 -12.94 5.11 2.43
N LYS A 36 -13.98 4.75 3.20
CA LYS A 36 -13.82 4.37 4.62
C LYS A 36 -12.90 3.17 4.83
N ASN A 37 -13.09 2.10 4.05
CA ASN A 37 -12.26 0.90 4.16
C ASN A 37 -10.85 1.19 3.67
N PHE A 38 -10.74 1.95 2.58
CA PHE A 38 -9.45 2.33 2.02
C PHE A 38 -8.61 3.17 3.01
N ASP A 39 -9.23 4.16 3.66
CA ASP A 39 -8.56 4.99 4.66
C ASP A 39 -8.20 4.19 5.92
N GLN A 40 -9.05 3.24 6.33
CA GLN A 40 -8.73 2.32 7.42
C GLN A 40 -7.49 1.47 7.07
N LEU A 41 -7.45 0.87 5.88
CA LEU A 41 -6.30 0.08 5.42
C LEU A 41 -5.02 0.93 5.35
N ARG A 42 -5.13 2.17 4.85
CA ARG A 42 -4.00 3.12 4.80
C ARG A 42 -3.50 3.45 6.21
N LYS A 43 -4.40 3.72 7.15
CA LYS A 43 -4.06 3.99 8.55
C LYS A 43 -3.33 2.80 9.17
N GLN A 44 -3.89 1.60 9.04
CA GLN A 44 -3.27 0.37 9.54
C GLN A 44 -1.87 0.14 8.96
N GLY A 45 -1.68 0.38 7.66
CA GLY A 45 -0.37 0.31 7.02
C GLY A 45 0.62 1.31 7.61
N SER A 46 0.19 2.54 7.87
CA SER A 46 1.03 3.60 8.44
C SER A 46 1.41 3.39 9.91
N GLU A 47 0.60 2.63 10.65
CA GLU A 47 0.83 2.31 12.07
C GLU A 47 1.78 1.12 12.27
N HIS A 48 2.20 0.44 11.20
CA HIS A 48 3.11 -0.69 11.31
C HIS A 48 4.50 -0.26 11.83
N LEU A 49 5.07 -1.00 12.78
CA LEU A 49 6.36 -0.68 13.44
C LEU A 49 7.53 -0.46 12.45
N ILE A 50 7.45 -1.11 11.29
CA ILE A 50 8.44 -0.95 10.21
C ILE A 50 8.50 0.48 9.68
N GLU A 51 7.39 1.23 9.72
CA GLU A 51 7.34 2.60 9.25
C GLU A 51 8.03 3.54 10.22
N GLU A 52 7.79 3.38 11.53
CA GLU A 52 8.48 4.16 12.56
C GLU A 52 9.99 3.88 12.55
N THR A 53 10.37 2.60 12.53
CA THR A 53 11.78 2.18 12.50
C THR A 53 12.45 2.62 11.21
N GLY A 54 11.78 2.43 10.08
CA GLY A 54 12.25 2.81 8.76
C GLY A 54 12.45 4.31 8.64
N LYS A 55 11.55 5.13 9.20
CA LYS A 55 11.70 6.59 9.22
C LYS A 55 12.98 7.01 9.93
N LYS A 56 13.20 6.51 11.16
CA LYS A 56 14.41 6.82 11.94
C LYS A 56 15.69 6.45 11.18
N LEU A 57 15.72 5.26 10.57
CA LEU A 57 16.86 4.81 9.78
C LEU A 57 17.08 5.70 8.57
N ARG A 58 16.03 6.01 7.81
CA ARG A 58 16.12 6.87 6.62
C ARG A 58 16.55 8.30 6.96
N ASP A 59 16.18 8.83 8.11
CA ASP A 59 16.57 10.17 8.57
C ASP A 59 18.09 10.30 8.85
N MET A 60 18.72 9.19 9.25
CA MET A 60 20.17 9.11 9.47
C MET A 60 20.96 9.02 8.15
N MET A 61 20.31 8.67 7.04
CA MET A 61 20.95 8.52 5.74
C MET A 61 21.05 9.88 5.03
N SER A 62 22.17 10.58 5.25
CA SER A 62 22.42 11.93 4.71
C SER A 62 22.22 12.03 3.19
N TRP A 63 22.55 10.99 2.44
CA TRP A 63 22.42 10.93 0.98
C TRP A 63 20.97 10.80 0.46
N MET A 64 20.00 10.51 1.33
CA MET A 64 18.58 10.47 0.96
C MET A 64 17.87 11.80 1.17
N LYS A 65 18.47 12.76 1.87
CA LYS A 65 17.86 14.08 2.13
C LYS A 65 17.68 14.89 0.84
N ASP A 66 18.58 14.71 -0.12
CA ASP A 66 18.57 15.42 -1.41
C ASP A 66 17.54 14.87 -2.41
N LYS A 67 16.89 13.73 -2.10
CA LYS A 67 15.93 13.03 -2.98
C LYS A 67 14.50 12.95 -2.42
N LYS A 68 14.11 13.79 -1.45
CA LYS A 68 12.70 13.83 -1.01
C LYS A 68 11.81 14.27 -2.18
N LEU A 69 10.96 13.36 -2.65
CA LEU A 69 10.00 13.59 -3.75
C LEU A 69 8.77 14.41 -3.30
N VAL A 70 8.53 14.51 -1.99
CA VAL A 70 7.44 15.29 -1.39
C VAL A 70 7.95 15.91 -0.10
N ASP A 71 7.82 17.23 0.04
CA ASP A 71 8.08 17.92 1.30
C ASP A 71 7.00 17.56 2.33
N GLU A 72 7.40 17.21 3.55
CA GLU A 72 6.48 16.96 4.68
C GLU A 72 5.68 18.21 5.11
N LYS A 73 5.80 19.35 4.39
CA LYS A 73 5.08 20.61 4.64
C LYS A 73 3.72 20.70 3.95
N ILE A 74 3.00 19.59 3.79
CA ILE A 74 1.57 19.67 3.49
C ILE A 74 0.82 19.34 4.79
N LYS A 75 0.60 20.38 5.58
CA LYS A 75 -0.48 20.45 6.56
C LYS A 75 -1.69 21.08 5.88
#